data_AF-A0A3B0UZN0-F1
#
_entry.id   AF-A0A3B0UZN0-F1
#
_cell.length_a   1.000
_cell.length_b   1.000
_cell.length_c   1.000
_cell.angle_alpha   90.00
_cell.angle_beta   90.00
_cell.angle_gamma   90.00
#
_symmetry.space_group_name_H-M   'P 1'
#
loop_
_entity.id
_entity.type
_entity.pdbx_description
1 polymer ?
#
loop_
_entity_poly.entity_id
_entity_poly.type
_entity_poly.pdbx_seq_one_letter_code
_entity_poly.pdbx_strand_id
1 'polypeptide(L)'
;MATSNLTTNEETAVSTADPIAKRGMNKATLWIVFAAAVFPTHLWAIIDFLREYPAWIKRMDITELLGSFSYMMGIFALPDAIVLFIGIVLLALILPYRFFREKFAALGSALALITAVWFIIFHSFPKWLEMRQLLPLGLWALSFLLALGVAYRMIQSRPKVEAAVDNFMQRAVSMATLYLFIDFLSIINVVIRNF
;
A
#
# COMPACT_ATOMS: atom_id res chain seq x y z
N MET A 1 -42.56 -9.68 -60.97
CA MET A 1 -41.94 -8.39 -60.59
C MET A 1 -41.94 -8.34 -59.07
N ALA A 2 -40.77 -8.63 -58.47
CA ALA A 2 -39.92 -7.65 -57.75
C ALA A 2 -40.52 -7.26 -56.38
N THR A 3 -39.87 -7.36 -55.22
CA THR A 3 -38.51 -7.75 -54.82
C THR A 3 -38.56 -7.97 -53.30
N SER A 4 -37.73 -8.88 -52.81
CA SER A 4 -37.38 -9.12 -51.41
C SER A 4 -37.11 -7.86 -50.59
N ASN A 5 -37.43 -7.89 -49.29
CA ASN A 5 -36.60 -7.27 -48.25
C ASN A 5 -36.83 -7.99 -46.91
N LEU A 6 -36.03 -9.04 -46.70
CA LEU A 6 -35.71 -9.56 -45.38
C LEU A 6 -34.71 -8.57 -44.76
N THR A 7 -35.16 -7.73 -43.84
CA THR A 7 -34.27 -7.02 -42.94
C THR A 7 -33.74 -8.03 -41.93
N THR A 8 -32.58 -8.59 -42.26
CA THR A 8 -31.66 -9.27 -41.35
C THR A 8 -31.49 -8.38 -40.12
N ASN A 9 -32.10 -8.78 -39.01
CA ASN A 9 -31.70 -8.28 -37.71
C ASN A 9 -30.26 -8.77 -37.52
N GLU A 10 -29.30 -7.87 -37.73
CA GLU A 10 -27.94 -8.02 -37.25
C GLU A 10 -28.04 -8.16 -35.73
N GLU A 11 -28.12 -9.41 -35.33
CA GLU A 11 -27.70 -9.93 -34.04
C GLU A 11 -26.25 -9.49 -33.87
N THR A 12 -26.07 -8.24 -33.44
CA THR A 12 -24.88 -7.78 -32.75
C THR A 12 -24.87 -8.58 -31.46
N ALA A 13 -24.39 -9.81 -31.58
CA ALA A 13 -23.85 -10.59 -30.51
C ALA A 13 -22.75 -9.72 -29.91
N VAL A 14 -23.15 -8.89 -28.94
CA VAL A 14 -22.27 -8.24 -28.00
C VAL A 14 -21.51 -9.39 -27.39
N SER A 15 -20.31 -9.62 -27.92
CA SER A 15 -19.31 -10.52 -27.40
C SER A 15 -19.07 -10.12 -25.95
N THR A 16 -19.82 -10.74 -25.05
CA THR A 16 -19.71 -10.64 -23.59
C THR A 16 -18.56 -11.50 -23.06
N ALA A 17 -17.68 -11.98 -23.94
CA ALA A 17 -16.33 -12.40 -23.65
C ALA A 17 -15.43 -11.23 -24.11
N ASP A 18 -14.88 -10.38 -23.24
CA ASP A 18 -13.93 -10.64 -22.15
C ASP A 18 -13.89 -9.42 -21.18
N PRO A 19 -13.40 -9.49 -19.91
CA PRO A 19 -12.21 -10.24 -19.49
C PRO A 19 -12.29 -10.79 -18.04
N ILE A 20 -12.81 -12.00 -17.84
CA ILE A 20 -12.60 -12.67 -16.54
C ILE A 20 -11.15 -13.20 -16.44
N ALA A 21 -10.47 -13.36 -17.59
CA ALA A 21 -9.19 -14.08 -17.70
C ALA A 21 -7.92 -13.32 -17.24
N LYS A 22 -7.98 -12.03 -16.87
CA LYS A 22 -6.79 -11.25 -16.45
C LYS A 22 -6.90 -10.57 -15.07
N ARG A 23 -7.74 -11.10 -14.20
CA ARG A 23 -7.84 -10.67 -12.79
C ARG A 23 -6.72 -11.28 -11.91
N GLY A 24 -5.49 -11.29 -12.43
CA GLY A 24 -4.28 -11.73 -11.71
C GLY A 24 -3.38 -10.53 -11.38
N MET A 25 -2.11 -10.78 -11.00
CA MET A 25 -1.08 -9.75 -10.85
C MET A 25 -0.90 -8.99 -12.17
N ASN A 26 -1.69 -7.94 -12.38
CA ASN A 26 -1.55 -6.98 -13.46
C ASN A 26 -0.73 -5.77 -12.96
N LYS A 27 -0.07 -5.04 -13.86
CA LYS A 27 0.72 -3.85 -13.53
C LYS A 27 -0.10 -2.83 -12.73
N ALA A 28 -1.36 -2.60 -13.11
CA ALA A 28 -2.26 -1.72 -12.39
C ALA A 28 -2.55 -2.20 -10.95
N THR A 29 -2.73 -3.51 -10.76
CA THR A 29 -2.99 -4.10 -9.45
C THR A 29 -1.75 -4.07 -8.55
N LEU A 30 -0.57 -4.30 -9.13
CA LEU A 30 0.70 -4.14 -8.42
C LEU A 30 0.91 -2.68 -8.00
N TRP A 31 0.57 -1.73 -8.86
CA TRP A 31 0.66 -0.31 -8.53
C TRP A 31 -0.27 0.08 -7.38
N ILE A 32 -1.48 -0.49 -7.34
CA ILE A 32 -2.42 -0.31 -6.22
C ILE A 32 -1.83 -0.84 -4.91
N VAL A 33 -1.28 -2.05 -4.92
CA VAL A 33 -0.67 -2.64 -3.72
C VAL A 33 0.59 -1.89 -3.30
N PHE A 34 1.37 -1.38 -4.25
CA PHE A 34 2.51 -0.52 -3.97
C PHE A 34 2.06 0.79 -3.33
N ALA A 35 1.04 1.45 -3.86
CA ALA A 35 0.45 2.64 -3.25
C ALA A 35 -0.09 2.36 -1.84
N ALA A 36 -0.62 1.17 -1.59
CA ALA A 36 -1.07 0.74 -0.27
C ALA A 36 0.08 0.64 0.75
N ALA A 37 1.31 0.37 0.29
CA ALA A 37 2.52 0.35 1.13
C ALA A 37 3.13 1.76 1.29
N VAL A 38 3.21 2.52 0.19
CA VAL A 38 3.76 3.90 0.17
C VAL A 38 2.91 4.83 1.02
N PHE A 39 1.58 4.79 0.89
CA PHE A 39 0.70 5.74 1.55
C PHE A 39 0.88 5.79 3.09
N PRO A 40 0.71 4.68 3.83
CA PRO A 40 0.79 4.73 5.29
C PRO A 40 2.22 4.95 5.80
N THR A 41 3.25 4.47 5.09
CA THR A 41 4.65 4.69 5.47
C THR A 41 5.04 6.16 5.37
N HIS A 42 4.68 6.84 4.28
CA HIS A 42 4.98 8.25 4.08
C HIS A 42 4.12 9.14 4.97
N LEU A 43 2.85 8.77 5.16
CA LEU A 43 1.99 9.48 6.11
C LEU A 43 2.58 9.44 7.53
N TRP A 44 3.04 8.26 7.96
CA TRP A 44 3.70 8.13 9.27
C TRP A 44 4.99 8.92 9.33
N ALA A 45 5.84 8.86 8.31
CA ALA A 45 7.08 9.62 8.26
C ALA A 45 6.83 11.14 8.36
N ILE A 46 5.79 11.65 7.70
CA ILE A 46 5.40 13.07 7.82
C ILE A 46 4.92 13.40 9.23
N ILE A 47 4.10 12.54 9.85
CA ILE A 47 3.62 12.76 11.23
C ILE A 47 4.80 12.80 12.20
N ASP A 48 5.74 11.87 12.05
CA ASP A 48 6.90 11.76 12.92
C ASP A 48 7.87 12.94 12.71
N PHE A 49 8.08 13.38 11.47
CA PHE A 49 8.80 14.62 11.14
C PHE A 49 8.16 15.83 11.85
N LEU A 50 6.83 16.00 11.72
CA LEU A 50 6.10 17.13 12.29
C LEU A 50 6.09 17.12 13.81
N ARG A 51 6.22 15.95 14.44
CA ARG A 51 6.34 15.82 15.89
C ARG A 51 7.70 16.34 16.39
N GLU A 52 8.76 16.15 15.63
CA GLU A 52 10.12 16.60 15.97
C GLU A 52 10.41 18.03 15.48
N TYR A 53 9.66 18.50 14.48
CA TYR A 53 9.77 19.82 13.88
C TYR A 53 9.86 21.00 14.88
N PRO A 54 9.03 21.11 15.94
CA PRO A 54 9.10 22.23 16.89
C PRO A 54 10.41 22.28 17.68
N ALA A 55 11.10 21.15 17.85
CA ALA A 55 12.40 21.08 18.49
C ALA A 55 13.52 21.47 17.50
N TRP A 56 13.39 21.05 16.24
CA TRP A 56 14.39 21.32 15.20
C TRP A 56 14.42 22.76 14.73
N ILE A 57 13.27 23.43 14.58
CA ILE A 57 13.23 24.83 14.12
C ILE A 57 13.96 25.80 15.08
N LYS A 58 14.14 25.41 16.34
CA LYS A 58 14.89 26.19 17.33
C LYS A 58 16.40 25.98 17.26
N ARG A 59 16.87 24.97 16.52
CA ARG A 59 18.25 24.47 16.55
C ARG A 59 18.90 24.38 15.17
N MET A 60 18.10 24.32 14.11
CA MET A 60 18.55 24.06 12.75
C MET A 60 18.15 25.19 11.81
N ASP A 61 19.02 25.47 10.84
CA ASP A 61 18.70 26.38 9.73
C ASP A 61 17.77 25.71 8.71
N ILE A 62 17.15 26.50 7.83
CA ILE A 62 16.18 26.00 6.82
C ILE A 62 16.79 24.90 5.94
N THR A 63 18.06 25.04 5.56
CA THR A 63 18.78 24.07 4.72
C THR A 63 19.00 22.74 5.46
N GLU A 64 19.31 22.80 6.75
CA GLU A 64 19.49 21.61 7.58
C GLU A 64 18.15 20.89 7.79
N LEU A 65 17.09 21.66 8.04
CA LEU A 65 15.74 21.12 8.20
C LEU A 65 15.24 20.44 6.92
N LEU A 66 15.50 21.05 5.76
CA LEU A 66 15.19 20.46 4.46
C LEU A 66 16.02 19.19 4.22
N GLY A 67 17.30 19.20 4.61
CA GLY A 67 18.15 18.01 4.57
C GLY A 67 17.62 16.86 5.43
N SER A 68 17.19 17.15 6.65
CA SER A 68 16.58 16.16 7.56
C SER A 68 15.27 15.61 7.00
N PHE A 69 14.41 16.47 6.44
CA PHE A 69 13.17 16.05 5.77
C PHE A 69 13.46 15.13 4.59
N SER A 70 14.41 15.50 3.73
CA SER A 70 14.80 14.70 2.57
C SER A 70 15.38 13.34 2.97
N TYR A 71 16.15 13.28 4.06
CA TYR A 71 16.67 12.03 4.59
C TYR A 71 15.53 11.12 5.10
N MET A 72 14.57 11.70 5.83
CA MET A 72 13.43 10.96 6.35
C MET A 72 12.53 10.36 5.27
N MET A 73 12.17 11.15 4.26
CA MET A 73 11.31 10.70 3.17
C MET A 73 12.05 9.76 2.22
N GLY A 74 13.20 10.20 1.69
CA GLY A 74 13.92 9.47 0.64
C GLY A 74 14.68 8.22 1.12
N ILE A 75 15.27 8.27 2.32
CA ILE A 75 16.17 7.19 2.81
C ILE A 75 15.50 6.26 3.80
N PHE A 76 14.51 6.73 4.56
CA PHE A 76 13.78 5.85 5.50
C PHE A 76 12.42 5.43 4.94
N ALA A 77 11.54 6.37 4.59
CA ALA A 77 10.16 6.04 4.22
C ALA A 77 10.06 5.23 2.91
N LEU A 78 10.83 5.62 1.88
CA LEU A 78 10.79 4.92 0.59
C LEU A 78 11.30 3.46 0.68
N PRO A 79 12.47 3.16 1.28
CA PRO A 79 12.89 1.78 1.47
C PRO A 79 11.93 0.95 2.31
N ASP A 80 11.34 1.51 3.37
CA ASP A 80 10.34 0.80 4.17
C ASP A 80 9.10 0.42 3.33
N ALA A 81 8.62 1.34 2.48
CA ALA A 81 7.53 1.06 1.55
C ALA A 81 7.90 -0.05 0.54
N ILE A 82 9.13 -0.03 0.01
CA ILE A 82 9.64 -1.05 -0.91
C ILE A 82 9.73 -2.41 -0.21
N VAL A 83 10.26 -2.47 1.02
CA VAL A 83 10.38 -3.70 1.81
C VAL A 83 9.00 -4.29 2.10
N LEU A 84 8.02 -3.46 2.50
CA LEU A 84 6.65 -3.88 2.70
C LEU A 84 6.02 -4.43 1.41
N PHE A 85 6.20 -3.72 0.29
CA PHE A 85 5.69 -4.17 -1.01
C PHE A 85 6.29 -5.50 -1.45
N ILE A 86 7.61 -5.66 -1.37
CA ILE A 86 8.30 -6.90 -1.71
C ILE A 86 7.80 -8.03 -0.80
N GLY A 87 7.65 -7.79 0.51
CA GLY A 87 7.12 -8.76 1.46
C GLY A 87 5.73 -9.27 1.07
N ILE A 88 4.84 -8.38 0.63
CA ILE A 88 3.49 -8.73 0.17
C ILE A 88 3.52 -9.54 -1.13
N VAL A 89 4.36 -9.13 -2.09
CA VAL A 89 4.53 -9.86 -3.36
C VAL A 89 5.07 -11.26 -3.11
N LEU A 90 6.08 -11.40 -2.26
CA LEU A 90 6.63 -12.70 -1.87
C LEU A 90 5.58 -13.56 -1.17
N LEU A 91 4.79 -12.98 -0.26
CA LEU A 91 3.72 -13.72 0.40
C LEU A 91 2.67 -14.21 -0.60
N ALA A 92 2.31 -13.40 -1.59
CA ALA A 92 1.38 -13.79 -2.64
C ALA A 92 1.92 -14.88 -3.59
N LEU A 93 3.25 -14.99 -3.73
CA LEU A 93 3.90 -16.06 -4.48
C LEU A 93 3.96 -17.38 -3.68
N ILE A 94 4.09 -17.30 -2.36
CA ILE A 94 4.15 -18.48 -1.47
C ILE A 94 2.75 -19.04 -1.20
N LEU A 95 1.73 -18.18 -1.07
CA LEU A 95 0.37 -18.62 -0.78
C LEU A 95 -0.28 -19.34 -1.98
N PRO A 96 -1.20 -20.30 -1.72
CA PRO A 96 -1.83 -21.05 -2.79
C PRO A 96 -2.61 -20.10 -3.71
N TYR A 97 -2.32 -20.22 -5.01
CA TYR A 97 -2.83 -19.37 -6.09
C TYR A 97 -4.35 -19.08 -6.04
N ARG A 98 -5.14 -20.04 -5.52
CA ARG A 98 -6.60 -19.94 -5.42
C ARG A 98 -7.09 -18.89 -4.42
N PHE A 99 -6.31 -18.60 -3.37
CA PHE A 99 -6.77 -17.72 -2.30
C PHE A 99 -6.49 -16.24 -2.55
N PHE A 100 -5.46 -15.92 -3.33
CA PHE A 100 -4.96 -14.55 -3.44
C PHE A 100 -5.21 -13.90 -4.80
N ARG A 101 -5.34 -14.66 -5.90
CA ARG A 101 -5.45 -14.05 -7.24
C ARG A 101 -6.77 -13.32 -7.48
N GLU A 102 -7.91 -13.91 -7.08
CA GLU A 102 -9.23 -13.34 -7.41
C GLU A 102 -9.43 -11.94 -6.84
N LYS A 103 -8.82 -11.64 -5.68
CA LYS A 103 -8.93 -10.37 -4.96
C LYS A 103 -7.57 -9.81 -4.54
N PHE A 104 -6.56 -9.96 -5.41
CA PHE A 104 -5.16 -9.59 -5.10
C PHE A 104 -5.02 -8.13 -4.67
N ALA A 105 -5.67 -7.19 -5.38
CA ALA A 105 -5.62 -5.76 -5.06
C ALA A 105 -6.15 -5.51 -3.64
N ALA A 106 -7.37 -5.95 -3.35
CA ALA A 106 -8.00 -5.71 -2.06
C ALA A 106 -7.27 -6.41 -0.91
N LEU A 107 -6.88 -7.68 -1.07
CA LEU A 107 -6.18 -8.43 -0.04
C LEU A 107 -4.76 -7.91 0.19
N GLY A 108 -4.00 -7.64 -0.88
CA GLY A 108 -2.66 -7.09 -0.79
C GLY A 108 -2.66 -5.69 -0.17
N SER A 109 -3.63 -4.86 -0.52
CA SER A 109 -3.77 -3.53 0.06
C SER A 109 -4.19 -3.56 1.52
N ALA A 110 -5.15 -4.43 1.88
CA ALA A 110 -5.54 -4.63 3.27
C ALA A 110 -4.36 -5.14 4.11
N LEU A 111 -3.58 -6.09 3.59
CA LEU A 111 -2.38 -6.59 4.24
C LEU A 111 -1.34 -5.47 4.43
N ALA A 112 -1.08 -4.65 3.40
CA ALA A 112 -0.18 -3.50 3.49
C ALA A 112 -0.62 -2.53 4.60
N LEU A 113 -1.90 -2.15 4.60
CA LEU A 113 -2.46 -1.21 5.56
C LEU A 113 -2.43 -1.76 6.98
N ILE A 114 -2.86 -3.00 7.19
CA ILE A 114 -2.86 -3.63 8.52
C ILE A 114 -1.43 -3.74 9.04
N THR A 115 -0.49 -4.15 8.17
CA THR A 115 0.93 -4.24 8.51
C THR A 115 1.47 -2.87 8.90
N ALA A 116 1.24 -1.84 8.10
CA ALA A 116 1.70 -0.49 8.39
C ALA A 116 1.12 0.05 9.70
N VAL A 117 -0.19 -0.13 9.96
CA VAL A 117 -0.82 0.25 11.23
C VAL A 117 -0.19 -0.48 12.41
N TRP A 118 0.08 -1.78 12.27
CA TRP A 118 0.76 -2.54 13.32
C TRP A 118 2.18 -2.01 13.56
N PHE A 119 2.95 -1.72 12.51
CA PHE A 119 4.28 -1.12 12.64
C PHE A 119 4.25 0.24 13.35
N ILE A 120 3.27 1.09 13.04
CA ILE A 120 3.08 2.39 13.71
C ILE A 120 2.82 2.21 15.21
N ILE A 121 1.92 1.28 15.56
CA ILE A 121 1.63 0.95 16.96
C ILE A 121 2.90 0.41 17.63
N PHE A 122 3.61 -0.51 16.98
CA PHE A 122 4.84 -1.11 17.48
C PHE A 122 5.92 -0.05 17.77
N HIS A 123 6.09 0.90 16.85
CA HIS A 123 7.01 2.03 17.01
C HIS A 123 6.65 2.92 18.22
N SER A 124 5.36 3.05 18.54
CA SER A 124 4.88 3.86 19.66
C SER A 124 5.15 3.24 21.05
N PHE A 125 5.45 1.93 21.12
CA PHE A 125 5.68 1.21 22.38
C PHE A 125 7.08 0.56 22.46
N PRO A 126 8.17 1.35 22.40
CA PRO A 126 9.55 0.83 22.34
C PRO A 126 9.94 -0.02 23.56
N LYS A 127 9.34 0.25 24.73
CA LYS A 127 9.59 -0.48 25.98
C LYS A 127 9.29 -1.98 25.89
N TRP A 128 8.41 -2.39 24.99
CA TRP A 128 8.06 -3.81 24.80
C TRP A 128 9.22 -4.61 24.20
N LEU A 129 10.05 -3.95 23.39
CA LEU A 129 11.24 -4.52 22.76
C LEU A 129 12.40 -4.64 23.75
N GLU A 130 12.57 -3.62 24.60
CA GLU A 130 13.63 -3.56 25.61
C GLU A 130 13.48 -4.65 26.68
N MET A 131 12.24 -4.96 27.09
CA MET A 131 12.01 -5.96 28.13
C MET A 131 12.09 -7.42 27.63
N ARG A 132 12.26 -7.66 26.32
CA ARG A 132 12.32 -8.99 25.66
C ARG A 132 11.26 -9.98 26.17
N GLN A 133 10.12 -9.49 26.63
CA GLN A 133 9.08 -10.36 27.17
C GLN A 133 8.42 -11.09 26.00
N LEU A 134 8.69 -12.40 25.89
CA LEU A 134 8.16 -13.24 24.82
C LEU A 134 6.62 -13.29 24.81
N LEU A 135 6.00 -13.14 25.97
CA LEU A 135 4.56 -13.24 26.17
C LEU A 135 3.77 -12.09 25.49
N PRO A 136 4.07 -10.80 25.75
CA PRO A 136 3.44 -9.69 25.03
C PRO A 136 3.79 -9.69 23.54
N LEU A 137 4.98 -10.14 23.14
CA LEU A 137 5.33 -10.29 21.73
C LEU A 137 4.45 -11.35 21.04
N GLY A 138 4.23 -12.48 21.71
CA GLY A 138 3.35 -13.55 21.23
C GLY A 138 1.89 -13.10 21.13
N LEU A 139 1.39 -12.36 22.14
CA LEU A 139 0.04 -11.77 22.10
C LEU A 139 -0.11 -10.74 20.98
N TRP A 140 0.94 -9.96 20.70
CA TRP A 140 0.95 -8.98 19.62
C TRP A 140 0.97 -9.64 18.23
N ALA A 141 1.77 -10.70 18.06
CA ALA A 141 1.75 -11.51 16.84
C ALA A 141 0.39 -12.20 16.65
N LEU A 142 -0.21 -12.72 17.73
CA LEU A 142 -1.53 -13.32 17.69
C LEU A 142 -2.60 -12.30 17.30
N SER A 143 -2.56 -11.07 17.84
CA SER A 143 -3.52 -10.02 17.49
C SER A 143 -3.37 -9.59 16.02
N PHE A 144 -2.14 -9.52 15.51
CA PHE A 144 -1.86 -9.28 14.10
C PHE A 144 -2.47 -10.35 13.19
N LEU A 145 -2.23 -11.62 13.50
CA LEU A 145 -2.78 -12.75 12.74
C LEU A 145 -4.32 -12.78 12.80
N LEU A 146 -4.89 -12.44 13.95
CA LEU A 146 -6.35 -12.36 14.13
C LEU A 146 -6.93 -11.22 13.28
N ALA A 147 -6.29 -10.05 13.26
CA ALA A 147 -6.70 -8.92 12.42
C ALA A 147 -6.64 -9.29 10.92
N LEU A 148 -5.58 -9.97 10.48
CA LEU A 148 -5.47 -10.47 9.11
C LEU A 148 -6.55 -11.50 8.77
N GLY A 149 -6.81 -12.46 9.67
CA GLY A 149 -7.84 -13.47 9.48
C GLY A 149 -9.23 -12.86 9.36
N VAL A 150 -9.54 -11.86 10.20
CA VAL A 150 -10.80 -11.11 10.15
C VAL A 150 -10.90 -10.32 8.84
N ALA A 151 -9.87 -9.58 8.46
CA ALA A 151 -9.85 -8.80 7.22
C ALA A 151 -10.04 -9.70 5.99
N TYR A 152 -9.32 -10.82 5.93
CA TYR A 152 -9.46 -11.82 4.90
C TYR A 152 -10.89 -12.36 4.79
N ARG A 153 -11.47 -12.79 5.93
CA ARG A 153 -12.85 -13.28 5.98
C ARG A 153 -13.86 -12.22 5.56
N MET A 154 -13.67 -10.97 5.96
CA MET A 154 -14.55 -9.86 5.58
C MET A 154 -14.48 -9.54 4.09
N ILE A 155 -13.29 -9.51 3.49
CA ILE A 155 -13.09 -9.25 2.06
C ILE A 155 -13.67 -10.39 1.21
N GLN A 156 -13.57 -11.64 1.67
CA GLN A 156 -14.19 -12.76 0.97
C GLN A 156 -15.72 -12.77 1.08
N SER A 157 -16.25 -12.55 2.28
CA SER A 157 -17.69 -12.67 2.54
C SER A 157 -18.51 -11.45 2.10
N ARG A 158 -17.90 -10.26 1.96
CA ARG A 158 -18.64 -9.02 1.69
C ARG A 158 -18.04 -8.24 0.51
N PRO A 159 -18.69 -8.24 -0.68
CA PRO A 159 -18.20 -7.49 -1.84
C PRO A 159 -18.17 -5.97 -1.61
N LYS A 160 -19.00 -5.45 -0.68
CA LYS A 160 -18.95 -4.04 -0.26
C LYS A 160 -17.62 -3.64 0.36
N VAL A 161 -16.97 -4.54 1.09
CA VAL A 161 -15.68 -4.27 1.75
C VAL A 161 -14.55 -4.23 0.71
N GLU A 162 -14.55 -5.17 -0.24
CA GLU A 162 -13.64 -5.17 -1.39
C GLU A 162 -13.74 -3.84 -2.16
N ALA A 163 -14.96 -3.43 -2.52
CA ALA A 163 -15.18 -2.16 -3.23
C ALA A 163 -14.74 -0.94 -2.41
N ALA A 164 -14.93 -0.96 -1.09
CA ALA A 164 -14.48 0.13 -0.21
C ALA A 164 -12.94 0.23 -0.18
N VAL A 165 -12.25 -0.91 -0.06
CA VAL A 165 -10.78 -0.96 -0.10
C VAL A 165 -10.27 -0.49 -1.46
N ASP A 166 -10.83 -0.98 -2.56
CA ASP A 166 -10.41 -0.57 -3.91
C ASP A 166 -10.62 0.92 -4.14
N ASN A 167 -11.77 1.49 -3.75
CA ASN A 167 -12.04 2.92 -3.87
C ASN A 167 -11.08 3.78 -3.03
N PHE A 168 -10.80 3.33 -1.80
CA PHE A 168 -9.83 4.01 -0.94
C PHE A 168 -8.43 3.96 -1.56
N MET A 169 -8.04 2.82 -2.10
CA MET A 169 -6.74 2.63 -2.74
C MET A 169 -6.57 3.42 -4.04
N GLN A 170 -7.61 3.56 -4.85
CA GLN A 170 -7.56 4.42 -6.03
C GLN A 170 -7.25 5.87 -5.67
N ARG A 171 -7.75 6.36 -4.52
CA ARG A 171 -7.39 7.69 -3.99
C ARG A 171 -5.99 7.69 -3.39
N ALA A 172 -5.59 6.61 -2.72
CA ALA A 172 -4.24 6.49 -2.18
C ALA A 172 -3.17 6.48 -3.29
N VAL A 173 -3.48 5.98 -4.49
CA VAL A 173 -2.57 5.99 -5.65
C VAL A 173 -2.19 7.42 -6.08
N SER A 174 -3.14 8.35 -6.07
CA SER A 174 -2.82 9.76 -6.42
C SER A 174 -1.92 10.40 -5.37
N MET A 175 -2.16 10.14 -4.08
CA MET A 175 -1.29 10.58 -2.98
C MET A 175 0.08 9.92 -3.03
N ALA A 176 0.16 8.61 -3.30
CA ALA A 176 1.42 7.88 -3.43
C ALA A 176 2.27 8.43 -4.57
N THR A 177 1.66 8.81 -5.68
CA THR A 177 2.38 9.44 -6.80
C THR A 177 3.03 10.76 -6.38
N LEU A 178 2.32 11.56 -5.58
CA LEU A 178 2.85 12.80 -5.02
C LEU A 178 3.99 12.53 -4.03
N TYR A 179 3.85 11.52 -3.17
CA TYR A 179 4.92 11.12 -2.25
C TYR A 179 6.17 10.66 -2.99
N LEU A 180 6.04 9.82 -4.02
CA LEU A 180 7.19 9.38 -4.83
C LEU A 180 7.87 10.55 -5.55
N PHE A 181 7.12 11.58 -5.95
CA PHE A 181 7.70 12.80 -6.49
C PHE A 181 8.52 13.56 -5.43
N ILE A 182 8.02 13.64 -4.20
CA ILE A 182 8.76 14.20 -3.06
C ILE A 182 10.01 13.37 -2.75
N ASP A 183 9.93 12.04 -2.81
CA ASP A 183 11.08 11.15 -2.59
C ASP A 183 12.15 11.37 -3.65
N PHE A 184 11.75 11.52 -4.91
CA PHE A 184 12.68 11.84 -6.00
C PHE A 184 13.44 13.14 -5.74
N LEU A 185 12.72 14.21 -5.36
CA LEU A 185 13.36 15.48 -4.98
C LEU A 185 14.25 15.33 -3.74
N SER A 186 13.81 14.51 -2.78
CA SER A 186 14.54 14.25 -1.54
C SER A 186 15.86 13.52 -1.79
N ILE A 187 15.85 12.51 -2.66
CA ILE A 187 17.06 11.78 -3.07
C ILE A 187 18.03 12.72 -3.78
N ILE A 188 17.54 13.56 -4.71
CA ILE A 188 18.37 14.58 -5.38
C ILE A 188 19.04 15.50 -4.35
N ASN A 189 18.27 16.02 -3.39
CA ASN A 189 18.80 16.90 -2.36
C ASN A 189 19.89 16.22 -1.50
N VAL A 190 19.68 14.95 -1.12
CA VAL A 190 20.68 14.20 -0.36
C VAL A 190 21.95 13.96 -1.17
N VAL A 191 21.82 13.60 -2.46
CA VAL A 191 22.97 13.39 -3.35
C VAL A 191 23.78 14.68 -3.49
N ILE A 192 23.12 15.81 -3.79
CA ILE A 192 23.81 17.11 -3.96
C ILE A 192 24.55 17.52 -2.69
N ARG A 193 23.96 17.27 -1.50
CA ARG A 193 24.59 17.66 -0.23
C ARG A 193 25.77 16.78 0.17
N ASN A 194 25.86 15.57 -0.39
CA ASN A 194 26.92 14.61 -0.08
C ASN A 194 28.10 14.64 -1.07
N PHE A 195 28.02 15.44 -2.13
CA PHE A 195 29.10 15.72 -3.10
C PHE A 195 29.66 17.13 -2.88
#